data_AF-A0A8T0XVL0-F1
#
_entry.id   AF-A0A8T0XVL0-F1
#
_cell.length_a   1.000
_cell.length_b   1.000
_cell.length_c   1.000
_cell.angle_alpha   90.00
_cell.angle_beta   90.00
_cell.angle_gamma   90.00
#
_symmetry.space_group_name_H-M   'P 1'
#
loop_
_entity.id
_entity.type
_entity.pdbx_description
1 polymer ?
#
loop_
_entity_poly.entity_id
_entity_poly.type
_entity_poly.pdbx_seq_one_letter_code
_entity_poly.pdbx_strand_id
1 'polypeptide(L)'
;MAADRRLLLLLLSAAALAGVASAAGPFLSDCAMNFEFQNYTIITSKCKGPKFPADQCCGAFKEFACPFRDYINDDSSDCSSAMFSYINLYGKYPPGLFANICREGKKGLECTDAQSAVTANGSQRTRSSSLVLVTLVCGLIALLFY
;
A
#
# COMPACT_ATOMS: atom_id res chain seq x y z
N MET A 1 72.30 11.15 -8.19
CA MET A 1 70.94 11.02 -7.63
C MET A 1 69.97 10.95 -8.80
N ALA A 2 69.83 9.76 -9.38
CA ALA A 2 68.91 9.53 -10.49
C ALA A 2 67.62 8.97 -9.87
N ALA A 3 66.65 9.84 -9.64
CA ALA A 3 65.31 9.44 -9.22
C ALA A 3 64.69 8.63 -10.37
N ASP A 4 64.42 7.37 -10.09
CA ASP A 4 64.02 6.37 -11.07
C ASP A 4 62.69 6.75 -11.72
N ARG A 5 62.74 7.18 -12.98
CA ARG A 5 61.60 7.62 -13.80
C ARG A 5 60.54 6.52 -13.95
N ARG A 6 60.89 5.27 -13.62
CA ARG A 6 59.97 4.13 -13.58
C ARG A 6 59.07 4.11 -12.35
N LEU A 7 59.52 4.65 -11.21
CA LEU A 7 58.70 4.73 -10.00
C LEU A 7 57.59 5.78 -10.13
N LEU A 8 57.89 6.90 -10.82
CA LEU A 8 56.88 7.94 -11.09
C LEU A 8 55.77 7.43 -12.03
N LEU A 9 56.12 6.62 -13.03
CA LEU A 9 55.16 6.01 -13.96
C LEU A 9 54.27 4.95 -13.30
N LEU A 10 54.77 4.23 -12.29
CA LEU A 10 53.97 3.25 -11.53
C LEU A 10 52.96 3.89 -10.58
N LEU A 11 53.19 5.13 -10.13
CA LEU A 11 52.22 5.85 -9.28
C LEU A 11 51.09 6.51 -10.09
N LEU A 12 51.29 6.75 -11.39
CA LEU A 12 50.28 7.38 -12.26
C LEU A 12 49.22 6.40 -12.79
N SER A 13 49.41 5.08 -12.67
CA SER A 13 48.49 4.08 -13.21
C SER A 13 47.39 3.60 -12.24
N ALA A 14 47.35 4.08 -10.99
CA ALA A 14 46.35 3.66 -10.01
C ALA A 14 45.08 4.53 -9.95
N ALA A 15 44.98 5.61 -10.74
CA ALA A 15 43.92 6.61 -10.60
C ALA A 15 42.77 6.52 -11.62
N ALA A 16 42.67 5.44 -12.42
CA ALA A 16 41.70 5.38 -13.51
C ALA A 16 40.99 4.02 -13.65
N LEU A 17 40.25 3.60 -12.63
CA LEU A 17 39.11 2.69 -12.80
C LEU A 17 37.93 3.19 -11.96
N ALA A 18 37.03 3.91 -12.66
CA ALA A 18 35.59 4.07 -12.44
C ALA A 18 35.08 4.20 -10.99
N GLY A 19 34.55 5.33 -10.51
CA GLY A 19 33.96 6.42 -11.28
C GLY A 19 32.63 6.01 -11.94
N VAL A 20 31.76 5.28 -11.24
CA VAL A 20 30.27 5.40 -11.27
C VAL A 20 29.70 4.50 -10.16
N ALA A 21 29.72 4.96 -8.91
CA ALA A 21 28.67 4.54 -8.00
C ALA A 21 27.42 5.30 -8.43
N SER A 22 26.70 4.78 -9.42
CA SER A 22 25.33 5.20 -9.67
C SER A 22 24.61 5.14 -8.34
N ALA A 23 23.91 6.23 -8.00
CA ALA A 23 22.84 6.21 -7.03
C ALA A 23 21.72 5.30 -7.57
N ALA A 24 21.98 3.99 -7.62
CA ALA A 24 20.92 3.03 -7.45
C ALA A 24 20.48 3.23 -6.02
N GLY A 25 19.45 4.08 -5.84
CA GLY A 25 18.57 3.91 -4.69
C GLY A 25 18.15 2.43 -4.61
N PRO A 26 17.66 1.96 -3.45
CA PRO A 26 17.18 0.59 -3.31
C PRO A 26 16.34 0.25 -4.55
N PHE A 27 16.72 -0.81 -5.26
CA PHE A 27 15.97 -1.33 -6.39
C PHE A 27 14.64 -1.83 -5.83
N LEU A 28 13.69 -0.90 -5.63
CA LEU A 28 12.32 -1.22 -5.29
C LEU A 28 11.83 -2.16 -6.38
N SER A 29 11.30 -3.31 -5.99
CA SER A 29 10.70 -4.24 -6.93
C SER A 29 9.48 -3.60 -7.57
N ASP A 30 9.28 -3.88 -8.86
CA ASP A 30 8.08 -3.46 -9.59
C ASP A 30 6.81 -3.93 -8.89
N CYS A 31 5.82 -3.05 -8.82
CA CYS A 31 4.56 -3.36 -8.20
C CYS A 31 3.79 -4.44 -8.96
N ALA A 32 3.58 -5.60 -8.31
CA ALA A 32 2.77 -6.69 -8.87
C ALA A 32 1.30 -6.29 -9.15
N MET A 33 0.83 -5.16 -8.60
CA MET A 33 -0.51 -4.63 -8.80
C MET A 33 -0.53 -3.55 -9.88
N ASN A 34 -1.43 -3.71 -10.85
CA ASN A 34 -1.58 -2.72 -11.91
C ASN A 34 -2.50 -1.58 -11.49
N PHE A 35 -1.92 -0.47 -11.05
CA PHE A 35 -2.68 0.73 -10.67
C PHE A 35 -3.26 1.48 -11.88
N GLU A 36 -2.77 1.28 -13.10
CA GLU A 36 -3.20 2.04 -14.27
C GLU A 36 -4.72 1.95 -14.54
N PHE A 37 -5.30 0.76 -14.37
CA PHE A 37 -6.70 0.48 -14.73
C PHE A 37 -7.65 0.49 -13.53
N GLN A 38 -7.24 1.07 -12.40
CA GLN A 38 -8.08 1.13 -11.21
C GLN A 38 -9.17 2.20 -11.30
N ASN A 39 -10.22 2.06 -10.48
CA ASN A 39 -11.34 3.01 -10.49
C ASN A 39 -11.02 4.28 -9.68
N TYR A 40 -10.42 5.27 -10.34
CA TYR A 40 -10.09 6.58 -9.73
C TYR A 40 -11.31 7.46 -9.47
N THR A 41 -12.50 7.08 -9.95
CA THR A 41 -13.74 7.83 -9.71
C THR A 41 -14.12 7.85 -8.23
N ILE A 42 -13.74 6.82 -7.46
CA ILE A 42 -13.96 6.77 -6.00
C ILE A 42 -13.34 8.00 -5.33
N ILE A 43 -12.12 8.38 -5.72
CA ILE A 43 -11.42 9.55 -5.18
C ILE A 43 -11.91 10.84 -5.86
N THR A 44 -11.90 10.89 -7.19
CA THR A 44 -12.13 12.12 -7.97
C THR A 44 -13.58 12.65 -7.95
N SER A 45 -14.54 11.79 -7.59
CA SER A 45 -15.94 12.20 -7.40
C SER A 45 -16.16 12.92 -6.07
N LYS A 46 -15.40 12.57 -5.02
CA LYS A 46 -15.57 13.08 -3.65
C LYS A 46 -14.55 14.16 -3.31
N CYS A 47 -13.29 13.95 -3.65
CA CYS A 47 -12.20 14.87 -3.35
C CYS A 47 -12.04 15.90 -4.47
N LYS A 48 -12.72 17.04 -4.37
CA LYS A 48 -12.67 18.11 -5.39
C LYS A 48 -11.92 19.35 -4.88
N GLY A 49 -11.11 19.92 -5.76
CA GLY A 49 -10.50 21.23 -5.55
C GLY A 49 -11.52 22.37 -5.63
N PRO A 50 -11.14 23.59 -5.20
CA PRO A 50 -9.79 24.01 -4.83
C PRO A 50 -9.44 23.81 -3.35
N LYS A 51 -10.42 23.56 -2.48
CA LYS A 51 -10.21 23.49 -1.02
C LYS A 51 -9.82 22.10 -0.49
N PHE A 52 -10.06 21.03 -1.24
CA PHE A 52 -9.73 19.64 -0.88
C PHE A 52 -10.09 19.29 0.59
N PRO A 53 -11.39 19.18 0.93
CA PRO A 53 -11.82 18.90 2.29
C PRO A 53 -11.28 17.55 2.79
N ALA A 54 -10.53 17.57 3.89
CA ALA A 54 -9.82 16.40 4.41
C ALA A 54 -10.76 15.22 4.68
N ASP A 55 -11.90 15.43 5.35
CA ASP A 55 -12.82 14.33 5.68
C ASP A 55 -13.30 13.56 4.44
N GLN A 56 -13.64 14.27 3.37
CA GLN A 56 -14.12 13.65 2.13
C GLN A 56 -12.98 13.02 1.34
N CYS A 57 -11.83 13.72 1.27
CA CYS A 57 -10.66 13.24 0.53
C CYS A 57 -10.04 12.00 1.19
N CYS A 58 -9.89 12.01 2.51
CA CYS A 58 -9.30 10.91 3.26
C CYS A 58 -10.26 9.72 3.33
N GLY A 59 -11.57 9.95 3.46
CA GLY A 59 -12.56 8.87 3.37
C GLY A 59 -12.51 8.16 2.02
N ALA A 60 -12.53 8.92 0.92
CA ALA A 60 -12.46 8.36 -0.43
C ALA A 60 -11.11 7.70 -0.73
N PHE A 61 -10.01 8.26 -0.23
CA PHE A 61 -8.69 7.67 -0.35
C PHE A 61 -8.59 6.35 0.44
N LYS A 62 -9.16 6.25 1.64
CA LYS A 62 -9.25 4.99 2.39
C LYS A 62 -10.01 3.93 1.60
N GLU A 63 -11.16 4.27 1.04
CA GLU A 63 -11.97 3.33 0.24
C GLU A 63 -11.19 2.76 -0.96
N PHE A 64 -10.37 3.59 -1.61
CA PHE A 64 -9.52 3.17 -2.72
C PHE A 64 -8.27 2.39 -2.29
N ALA A 65 -7.54 2.87 -1.27
CA ALA A 65 -6.21 2.37 -0.93
C ALA A 65 -6.24 1.14 -0.01
N CYS A 66 -7.25 1.02 0.84
CA CYS A 66 -7.30 -0.05 1.84
C CYS A 66 -7.38 -1.48 1.28
N PRO A 67 -8.04 -1.75 0.13
CA PRO A 67 -7.94 -3.06 -0.53
C PRO A 67 -6.52 -3.45 -0.95
N PHE A 68 -5.64 -2.46 -1.14
CA PHE A 68 -4.25 -2.64 -1.58
C PHE A 68 -3.23 -2.41 -0.48
N ARG A 69 -3.67 -2.28 0.78
CA ARG A 69 -2.84 -1.93 1.94
C ARG A 69 -1.55 -2.74 2.01
N ASP A 70 -1.66 -4.04 1.82
CA ASP A 70 -0.53 -4.96 2.02
C ASP A 70 0.55 -4.81 0.92
N TYR A 71 0.16 -4.29 -0.26
CA TYR A 71 1.10 -3.96 -1.34
C TYR A 71 1.69 -2.55 -1.19
N ILE A 72 0.88 -1.56 -0.82
CA ILE A 72 1.33 -0.16 -0.73
C ILE A 72 2.14 0.13 0.54
N ASN A 73 2.03 -0.72 1.56
CA ASN A 73 2.83 -0.64 2.78
C ASN A 73 4.12 -1.48 2.71
N ASP A 74 4.36 -2.18 1.60
CA ASP A 74 5.62 -2.88 1.36
C ASP A 74 6.69 -1.86 0.93
N ASP A 75 7.65 -1.60 1.80
CA ASP A 75 8.74 -0.65 1.59
C ASP A 75 9.83 -1.18 0.64
N SER A 76 9.71 -2.43 0.22
CA SER A 76 10.58 -3.08 -0.77
C SER A 76 10.07 -2.93 -2.21
N SER A 77 8.86 -2.41 -2.40
CA SER A 77 8.23 -2.21 -3.72
C SER A 77 7.91 -0.74 -4.02
N ASP A 78 7.75 -0.41 -5.30
CA ASP A 78 7.36 0.92 -5.74
C ASP A 78 5.83 1.13 -5.81
N CYS A 79 5.05 0.19 -5.28
CA CYS A 79 3.57 0.21 -5.30
C CYS A 79 2.97 1.51 -4.76
N SER A 80 3.52 2.04 -3.66
CA SER A 80 3.06 3.31 -3.09
C SER A 80 3.25 4.48 -4.05
N SER A 81 4.44 4.56 -4.66
CA SER A 81 4.80 5.60 -5.63
C SER A 81 3.98 5.51 -6.92
N ALA A 82 3.77 4.29 -7.42
CA ALA A 82 2.93 4.03 -8.59
C ALA A 82 1.48 4.46 -8.31
N MET A 83 0.90 4.04 -7.18
CA MET A 83 -0.45 4.40 -6.76
C MET A 83 -0.63 5.93 -6.71
N PHE A 84 0.24 6.65 -6.01
CA PHE A 84 0.14 8.10 -5.90
C PHE A 84 0.35 8.80 -7.26
N SER A 85 1.21 8.29 -8.13
CA SER A 85 1.40 8.83 -9.47
C SER A 85 0.09 8.84 -10.26
N TYR A 86 -0.60 7.71 -10.33
CA TYR A 86 -1.86 7.62 -11.07
C TYR A 86 -3.00 8.40 -10.40
N ILE A 87 -3.09 8.39 -9.05
CA ILE A 87 -4.05 9.24 -8.32
C ILE A 87 -3.86 10.72 -8.71
N ASN A 88 -2.62 11.20 -8.70
CA ASN A 88 -2.30 12.59 -9.02
C ASN A 88 -2.55 12.90 -10.50
N LEU A 89 -2.23 11.95 -11.40
CA LEU A 89 -2.44 12.08 -12.84
C LEU A 89 -3.93 12.23 -13.17
N TYR A 90 -4.77 11.30 -12.73
CA TYR A 90 -6.20 11.28 -13.06
C TYR A 90 -7.00 12.34 -12.30
N GLY A 91 -6.63 12.59 -11.04
CA GLY A 91 -7.31 13.55 -10.17
C GLY A 91 -6.81 14.98 -10.26
N LYS A 92 -5.68 15.21 -10.95
CA LYS A 92 -4.99 16.52 -11.01
C LYS A 92 -4.66 17.05 -9.61
N TYR A 93 -4.30 16.15 -8.70
CA TYR A 93 -3.96 16.49 -7.32
C TYR A 93 -2.51 16.96 -7.23
N PRO A 94 -2.22 17.96 -6.38
CA PRO A 94 -0.85 18.34 -6.10
C PRO A 94 -0.10 17.21 -5.36
N PRO A 95 1.19 17.02 -5.64
CA PRO A 95 1.98 15.98 -4.99
C PRO A 95 1.99 16.19 -3.46
N GLY A 96 1.81 15.09 -2.72
CA GLY A 96 1.78 15.10 -1.26
C GLY A 96 0.47 15.56 -0.62
N LEU A 97 -0.59 15.86 -1.40
CA LEU A 97 -1.90 16.29 -0.85
C LEU A 97 -2.41 15.32 0.22
N PHE A 98 -2.56 14.04 -0.13
CA PHE A 98 -3.11 13.02 0.76
C PHE A 98 -2.19 12.74 1.95
N ALA A 99 -0.87 12.72 1.76
CA ALA A 99 0.09 12.57 2.85
C ALA A 99 0.01 13.71 3.88
N ASN A 100 -0.37 14.91 3.43
CA ASN A 100 -0.45 16.10 4.28
C ASN A 100 -1.80 16.24 5.00
N ILE A 101 -2.92 15.93 4.32
CA ILE A 101 -4.27 16.12 4.88
C ILE A 101 -4.84 14.86 5.55
N CYS A 102 -4.31 13.67 5.24
CA CYS A 102 -4.82 12.38 5.74
C CYS A 102 -3.87 11.75 6.74
N ARG A 103 -3.93 12.22 7.99
CA ARG A 103 -3.13 11.68 9.10
C ARG A 103 -4.03 11.42 10.32
N GLU A 104 -4.34 10.15 10.58
CA GLU A 104 -5.16 9.73 11.73
C GLU A 104 -4.31 9.45 12.98
N GLY A 105 -3.01 9.20 12.82
CA GLY A 105 -2.09 9.00 13.95
C GLY A 105 -0.62 8.87 13.56
N LYS A 106 0.19 8.33 14.49
CA LYS A 106 1.65 8.14 14.27
C LYS A 106 1.95 7.10 13.18
N LYS A 107 1.05 6.16 12.94
CA LYS A 107 1.16 5.09 11.94
C LYS A 107 0.62 5.49 10.56
N GLY A 108 0.16 6.73 10.41
CA GLY A 108 -0.44 7.21 9.16
C GLY A 108 -1.96 7.05 9.16
N LEU A 109 -2.47 6.39 8.13
CA LEU A 109 -3.89 6.20 7.87
C LEU A 109 -4.29 4.76 8.17
N GLU A 110 -5.30 4.56 9.01
CA GLU A 110 -5.74 3.23 9.46
C GLU A 110 -6.92 2.75 8.61
N CYS A 111 -6.85 1.52 8.11
CA CYS A 111 -7.86 0.92 7.22
C CYS A 111 -8.99 0.17 7.96
N THR A 112 -9.27 0.53 9.21
CA THR A 112 -10.19 -0.17 10.13
C THR A 112 -11.62 -0.31 9.60
N ASP A 113 -12.10 0.61 8.78
CA ASP A 113 -13.50 0.69 8.33
C ASP A 113 -13.73 0.21 6.89
N ALA A 114 -12.68 -0.03 6.12
CA ALA A 114 -12.77 -0.38 4.69
C ALA A 114 -13.19 -1.85 4.43
N GLN A 115 -13.33 -2.66 5.48
CA GLN A 115 -13.92 -4.00 5.37
C GLN A 115 -15.40 -3.96 4.93
N SER A 116 -16.03 -2.79 4.94
CA SER A 116 -17.43 -2.61 4.54
C SER A 116 -17.66 -2.59 3.02
N ALA A 117 -16.65 -2.24 2.19
CA ALA A 117 -16.83 -2.12 0.74
C ALA A 117 -16.72 -3.46 -0.01
N VAL A 118 -16.02 -4.45 0.55
CA VAL A 118 -15.98 -5.82 0.00
C VAL A 118 -17.24 -6.63 0.39
N THR A 119 -18.00 -6.16 1.39
CA THR A 119 -19.19 -6.84 1.91
C THR A 119 -20.51 -6.22 1.40
N ALA A 120 -20.47 -5.46 0.32
CA ALA A 120 -21.66 -4.91 -0.35
C ALA A 120 -22.11 -5.75 -1.57
N ASN A 121 -21.62 -6.99 -1.71
CA ASN A 121 -22.25 -7.98 -2.58
C ASN A 121 -22.81 -9.12 -1.71
N GLY A 122 -24.14 -9.15 -1.64
CA GLY A 122 -24.90 -9.83 -0.60
C GLY A 122 -24.67 -11.33 -0.51
N SER A 123 -24.19 -11.76 0.65
CA SER A 123 -24.89 -12.79 1.41
C SER A 123 -24.59 -12.56 2.88
N GLN A 124 -25.52 -11.91 3.58
CA GLN A 124 -25.55 -11.96 5.03
C GLN A 124 -25.75 -13.42 5.44
N ARG A 125 -24.66 -14.15 5.66
CA ARG A 125 -24.70 -15.31 6.54
C ARG A 125 -24.70 -14.78 7.96
N THR A 126 -25.88 -14.34 8.38
CA THR A 126 -26.27 -14.41 9.79
C THR A 126 -26.04 -15.86 10.22
N ARG A 127 -24.86 -16.17 10.78
CA ARG A 127 -24.66 -17.41 11.53
C ARG A 127 -25.37 -17.25 12.86
N SER A 128 -26.69 -17.20 12.75
CA SER A 128 -27.63 -17.28 13.85
C SER A 128 -27.35 -18.58 14.58
N SER A 129 -26.93 -18.44 15.83
CA SER A 129 -27.10 -19.35 16.96
C SER A 129 -27.75 -20.72 16.64
N SER A 130 -26.99 -21.61 16.02
CA SER A 130 -27.43 -22.99 15.69
C SER A 130 -26.66 -24.05 16.47
N LEU A 131 -25.63 -23.65 17.24
CA LEU A 131 -24.82 -24.59 18.05
C LEU A 131 -25.52 -25.04 19.34
N VAL A 132 -26.56 -24.34 19.81
CA VAL A 132 -27.27 -24.69 21.05
C VAL A 132 -28.31 -25.79 20.82
N LEU A 133 -28.83 -25.96 19.60
CA LEU A 133 -29.88 -26.94 19.33
C LEU A 133 -29.32 -28.37 19.08
N VAL A 134 -28.11 -28.47 18.53
CA VAL A 134 -27.51 -29.78 18.17
C VAL A 134 -27.05 -30.56 19.40
N THR A 135 -26.64 -29.91 20.48
CA THR A 135 -26.23 -30.60 21.71
C THR A 135 -27.40 -31.20 22.49
N LEU A 136 -28.60 -30.62 22.39
CA LEU A 136 -29.78 -31.07 23.11
C LEU A 136 -30.38 -32.37 22.52
N VAL A 137 -30.29 -32.54 21.20
CA VAL A 137 -30.80 -33.74 20.51
C VAL A 137 -29.89 -34.95 20.72
N CYS A 138 -28.55 -34.78 20.74
CA CYS A 138 -27.63 -35.89 21.00
C CYS A 138 -27.73 -36.44 22.43
N GLY A 139 -27.99 -35.59 23.43
CA GLY A 139 -28.14 -36.03 24.83
C GLY A 139 -29.40 -36.87 25.07
N LEU A 140 -30.51 -36.54 24.41
CA LEU A 140 -31.77 -37.27 24.56
C LEU A 140 -31.72 -38.68 23.95
N ILE A 141 -30.97 -38.84 22.85
CA ILE A 141 -30.80 -40.14 22.18
C ILE A 141 -29.94 -41.06 23.05
N ALA A 142 -28.86 -40.57 23.67
CA ALA A 142 -28.01 -41.39 24.55
C ALA A 142 -28.75 -41.91 25.79
N LEU A 143 -29.75 -41.17 26.29
CA LEU A 143 -30.57 -41.55 27.45
C LEU A 143 -31.68 -42.55 27.13
N LEU A 144 -32.01 -42.77 25.84
CA LEU A 144 -32.98 -43.78 25.40
C LEU A 144 -32.32 -45.13 25.08
N PHE A 145 -30.99 -45.16 24.96
CA PHE A 145 -30.22 -46.36 24.62
C PHE A 145 -29.31 -46.85 25.77
N TYR A 146 -29.51 -46.33 26.99
CA TYR A 146 -28.96 -46.84 28.26
C TYR A 146 -30.12 -47.17 29.20
#